data_AF-A0A7W2I6M1-F1
#
_entry.id   AF-A0A7W2I6M1-F1
#
_cell.length_a   1.000
_cell.length_b   1.000
_cell.length_c   1.000
_cell.angle_alpha   90.00
_cell.angle_beta   90.00
_cell.angle_gamma   90.00
#
_symmetry.space_group_name_H-M   'P 1'
#
loop_
_entity.id
_entity.type
_entity.pdbx_description
1 polymer ?
#
loop_
_entity_poly.entity_id
_entity_poly.type
_entity_poly.pdbx_seq_one_letter_code
_entity_poly.pdbx_strand_id
1 'polypeptide(L)'
;MKPFHWLPALVLFVSTVAFAGQVRTADEATRLAAEAIHKFALTTVKDECGTIVAIEKSSYFEITVRERHTQNCGGTPETGPRLFNVRVRKQDGRLTSDVYDGTTYKPVDHKP
;
A
#
# COMPACT_ATOMS: atom_id res chain seq x y z
N MET A 1 -50.64 29.27 -24.60
CA MET A 1 -50.05 28.97 -23.27
C MET A 1 -50.26 27.48 -22.99
N LYS A 2 -49.18 26.70 -22.88
CA LYS A 2 -49.21 25.26 -22.51
C LYS A 2 -47.93 24.92 -21.74
N PRO A 3 -48.00 24.08 -20.70
CA PRO A 3 -47.06 24.11 -19.60
C PRO A 3 -45.74 23.40 -19.93
N PHE A 4 -44.66 24.07 -19.51
CA PHE A 4 -43.29 23.62 -19.48
C PHE A 4 -43.15 22.51 -18.42
N HIS A 5 -42.98 21.27 -18.84
CA HIS A 5 -42.68 20.16 -17.93
C HIS A 5 -41.17 19.96 -17.87
N TRP A 6 -40.56 20.55 -16.84
CA TRP A 6 -39.16 20.36 -16.49
C TRP A 6 -39.05 19.08 -15.67
N LEU A 7 -38.53 18.00 -16.27
CA LEU A 7 -38.19 16.76 -15.57
C LEU A 7 -36.82 16.95 -14.90
N PRO A 8 -36.70 16.87 -13.56
CA PRO A 8 -35.39 16.85 -12.93
C PRO A 8 -34.77 15.46 -13.13
N ALA A 9 -33.73 15.38 -13.96
CA ALA A 9 -32.91 14.19 -14.08
C ALA A 9 -32.13 13.99 -12.77
N LEU A 10 -32.61 13.09 -11.92
CA LEU A 10 -31.95 12.70 -10.67
C LEU A 10 -30.74 11.81 -11.01
N VAL A 11 -29.55 12.39 -11.03
CA VAL A 11 -28.29 11.65 -11.25
C VAL A 11 -27.86 11.02 -9.91
N LEU A 12 -28.09 9.71 -9.76
CA LEU A 12 -27.54 8.94 -8.64
C LEU A 12 -26.05 8.69 -8.88
N PHE A 13 -25.19 9.49 -8.23
CA PHE A 13 -23.77 9.22 -8.10
C PHE A 13 -23.59 8.01 -7.15
N VAL A 14 -23.52 6.81 -7.71
CA VAL A 14 -23.09 5.63 -6.94
C VAL A 14 -21.57 5.75 -6.78
N SER A 15 -21.14 6.30 -5.65
CA SER A 15 -19.74 6.27 -5.24
C SER A 15 -19.37 4.83 -4.91
N THR A 16 -18.66 4.16 -5.82
CA THR A 16 -18.05 2.87 -5.52
C THR A 16 -16.93 3.07 -4.50
N VAL A 17 -17.26 2.95 -3.22
CA VAL A 17 -16.24 2.67 -2.20
C VAL A 17 -15.72 1.26 -2.50
N ALA A 18 -14.53 1.19 -3.09
CA ALA A 18 -13.81 -0.05 -3.27
C ALA A 18 -13.45 -0.59 -1.87
N PHE A 19 -14.35 -1.39 -1.30
CA PHE A 19 -14.05 -2.19 -0.12
C PHE A 19 -13.07 -3.28 -0.58
N ALA A 20 -11.78 -3.07 -0.31
CA ALA A 20 -10.87 -4.20 -0.27
C ALA A 20 -11.42 -5.14 0.82
N GLY A 21 -11.80 -6.36 0.43
CA GLY A 21 -12.30 -7.35 1.37
C GLY A 21 -11.32 -7.58 2.52
N GLN A 22 -11.77 -8.28 3.56
CA GLN A 22 -10.90 -8.65 4.67
C GLN A 22 -9.65 -9.38 4.12
N VAL A 23 -8.46 -8.87 4.45
CA VAL A 23 -7.18 -9.45 4.04
C VAL A 23 -6.86 -10.62 4.95
N ARG A 24 -6.72 -11.83 4.37
CA ARG A 24 -6.62 -13.07 5.17
C ARG A 24 -5.25 -13.72 5.09
N THR A 25 -4.43 -13.40 4.10
CA THR A 25 -3.14 -14.07 3.87
C THR A 25 -1.98 -13.08 3.74
N ALA A 26 -0.78 -13.56 4.02
CA ALA A 26 0.45 -12.79 3.83
C ALA A 26 0.69 -12.43 2.36
N ASP A 27 0.32 -13.31 1.41
CA ASP A 27 0.47 -13.05 -0.02
C ASP A 27 -0.45 -11.92 -0.49
N GLU A 28 -1.70 -11.91 -0.03
CA GLU A 28 -2.65 -10.84 -0.34
C GLU A 28 -2.17 -9.49 0.21
N ALA A 29 -1.68 -9.49 1.45
CA ALA A 29 -1.09 -8.31 2.07
C ALA A 29 0.17 -7.83 1.34
N THR A 30 1.03 -8.77 0.91
CA THR A 30 2.27 -8.47 0.16
C THR A 30 1.94 -7.82 -1.18
N ARG A 31 0.94 -8.34 -1.91
CA ARG A 31 0.48 -7.75 -3.17
C ARG A 31 -0.04 -6.33 -2.97
N LEU A 32 -0.90 -6.11 -1.97
CA LEU A 32 -1.44 -4.78 -1.66
C LEU A 32 -0.33 -3.78 -1.29
N ALA A 33 0.65 -4.21 -0.50
CA ALA A 33 1.78 -3.37 -0.14
C ALA A 33 2.67 -3.05 -1.36
N ALA A 34 2.98 -4.04 -2.21
CA ALA A 34 3.76 -3.82 -3.43
C ALA A 34 3.06 -2.82 -4.37
N GLU A 35 1.77 -3.01 -4.65
CA GLU A 35 0.98 -2.09 -5.47
C GLU A 35 1.01 -0.65 -4.92
N ALA A 36 0.91 -0.49 -3.61
CA ALA A 36 0.98 0.83 -2.98
C ALA A 36 2.39 1.45 -3.03
N ILE A 37 3.44 0.65 -2.80
CA ILE A 37 4.84 1.10 -2.90
C ILE A 37 5.10 1.69 -4.28
N HIS A 38 4.63 1.02 -5.33
CA HIS A 38 4.72 1.51 -6.72
C HIS A 38 3.86 2.74 -6.95
N LYS A 39 2.57 2.66 -6.60
CA LYS A 39 1.60 3.73 -6.87
C LYS A 39 1.99 5.05 -6.22
N PHE A 40 2.55 5.00 -5.03
CA PHE A 40 2.93 6.19 -4.25
C PHE A 40 4.44 6.47 -4.26
N ALA A 41 5.22 5.73 -5.07
CA ALA A 41 6.66 5.89 -5.19
C ALA A 41 7.39 5.95 -3.83
N LEU A 42 7.07 5.01 -2.93
CA LEU A 42 7.60 4.99 -1.56
C LEU A 42 9.11 4.69 -1.48
N THR A 43 9.73 4.29 -2.59
CA THR A 43 11.17 4.11 -2.70
C THR A 43 11.63 4.32 -4.14
N THR A 44 12.91 4.62 -4.31
CA THR A 44 13.61 4.68 -5.60
C THR A 44 14.34 3.37 -5.93
N VAL A 45 14.40 2.44 -4.98
CA VAL A 45 14.99 1.11 -5.17
C VAL A 45 14.15 0.33 -6.17
N LYS A 46 14.82 -0.24 -7.18
CA LYS A 46 14.17 -1.10 -8.19
C LYS A 46 13.71 -2.42 -7.58
N ASP A 47 12.68 -3.04 -8.14
CA ASP A 47 12.08 -4.26 -7.60
C ASP A 47 13.06 -5.41 -7.46
N GLU A 48 13.94 -5.60 -8.44
CA GLU A 48 14.97 -6.64 -8.41
C GLU A 48 15.97 -6.44 -7.25
N CYS A 49 16.11 -5.19 -6.81
CA CYS A 49 16.97 -4.75 -5.70
C CYS A 49 16.20 -4.54 -4.39
N GLY A 50 14.92 -4.89 -4.35
CA GLY A 50 14.12 -4.93 -3.14
C GLY A 50 13.95 -6.36 -2.63
N THR A 51 13.74 -6.51 -1.32
CA THR A 51 13.19 -7.73 -0.74
C THR A 51 12.07 -7.36 0.21
N ILE A 52 10.97 -8.09 0.12
CA ILE A 52 9.80 -7.93 0.97
C ILE A 52 9.69 -9.16 1.87
N VAL A 53 9.48 -8.93 3.17
CA VAL A 53 9.20 -9.96 4.16
C VAL A 53 7.87 -9.65 4.84
N ALA A 54 6.94 -10.60 4.81
CA ALA A 54 5.66 -10.47 5.47
C ALA A 54 5.66 -11.20 6.82
N ILE A 55 5.23 -10.50 7.87
CA ILE A 55 5.07 -11.04 9.21
C ILE A 55 3.60 -10.86 9.60
N GLU A 56 2.93 -11.96 9.90
CA GLU A 56 1.55 -11.93 10.38
C GLU A 56 1.47 -11.44 11.83
N LYS A 57 0.58 -10.49 12.09
CA LYS A 57 0.18 -10.04 13.43
C LYS A 57 -1.33 -10.27 13.61
N SER A 58 -1.83 -10.05 14.83
CA SER A 58 -3.23 -10.31 15.17
C SER A 58 -4.21 -9.49 14.32
N SER A 59 -3.98 -8.19 14.15
CA SER A 59 -4.89 -7.26 13.44
C SER A 59 -4.37 -6.73 12.10
N TYR A 60 -3.12 -7.03 11.75
CA TYR A 60 -2.48 -6.57 10.52
C TYR A 60 -1.40 -7.55 10.04
N PHE A 61 -0.95 -7.39 8.81
CA PHE A 61 0.30 -7.94 8.32
C PHE A 61 1.35 -6.83 8.29
N GLU A 62 2.55 -7.11 8.79
CA GLU A 62 3.70 -6.21 8.72
C GLU A 62 4.59 -6.63 7.56
N ILE A 63 4.69 -5.75 6.57
CA ILE A 63 5.48 -5.94 5.36
C ILE A 63 6.75 -5.12 5.51
N THR A 64 7.88 -5.79 5.72
CA THR A 64 9.19 -5.16 5.84
C THR A 64 9.85 -5.09 4.48
N VAL A 65 10.20 -3.88 4.03
CA VAL A 65 10.91 -3.63 2.78
C VAL A 65 12.40 -3.41 3.09
N ARG A 66 13.25 -4.14 2.38
CA ARG A 66 14.71 -4.10 2.52
C ARG A 66 15.35 -3.93 1.16
N GLU A 67 16.57 -3.40 1.15
CA GLU A 67 17.41 -3.55 -0.03
C GLU A 67 17.85 -5.00 -0.17
N ARG A 68 18.01 -5.45 -1.41
CA ARG A 68 18.65 -6.71 -1.76
C ARG A 68 20.01 -6.39 -2.34
N HIS A 69 21.05 -6.65 -1.56
CA HIS A 69 22.42 -6.51 -2.04
C HIS A 69 22.80 -7.70 -2.91
N THR A 70 23.14 -7.41 -4.17
CA THR A 70 23.65 -8.37 -5.16
C THR A 70 24.71 -7.67 -6.00
N GLN A 71 25.38 -8.42 -6.88
CA GLN A 71 26.32 -7.81 -7.83
C GLN A 71 25.69 -6.70 -8.69
N ASN A 72 24.41 -6.82 -9.04
CA ASN A 72 23.69 -5.84 -9.88
C ASN A 72 23.05 -4.70 -9.08
N CYS A 73 22.83 -4.91 -7.78
CA CYS A 73 22.15 -3.97 -6.90
C CYS A 73 23.11 -3.23 -5.96
N GLY A 74 24.38 -3.64 -5.93
CA GLY A 74 25.39 -3.08 -5.03
C GLY A 74 25.27 -3.58 -3.59
N GLY A 75 26.16 -3.09 -2.74
CA GLY A 75 26.22 -3.44 -1.31
C GLY A 75 26.86 -4.79 -1.00
N THR A 76 27.07 -5.05 0.29
CA THR A 76 27.59 -6.35 0.76
C THR A 76 26.46 -7.38 0.71
N PRO A 77 26.64 -8.55 0.06
CA PRO A 77 25.60 -9.57 -0.01
C PRO A 77 25.00 -9.89 1.36
N GLU A 78 23.68 -10.11 1.40
CA GLU A 78 22.92 -10.49 2.60
C GLU A 78 22.87 -9.43 3.73
N THR A 79 23.48 -8.25 3.56
CA THR A 79 23.45 -7.17 4.57
C THR A 79 22.48 -6.03 4.27
N GLY A 80 21.57 -6.26 3.32
CA GLY A 80 20.61 -5.26 2.85
C GLY A 80 19.88 -4.54 3.99
N PRO A 81 20.06 -3.21 4.15
CA PRO A 81 19.40 -2.47 5.22
C PRO A 81 17.90 -2.48 5.05
N ARG A 82 17.21 -2.25 6.16
CA ARG A 82 15.77 -1.98 6.14
C ARG A 82 15.53 -0.59 5.57
N LEU A 83 14.60 -0.50 4.64
CA LEU A 83 14.09 0.77 4.12
C LEU A 83 12.95 1.27 5.00
N PHE A 84 11.84 0.52 5.06
CA PHE A 84 10.65 0.87 5.84
C PHE A 84 9.73 -0.34 6.00
N ASN A 85 8.66 -0.16 6.77
CA ASN A 85 7.57 -1.12 6.89
C ASN A 85 6.28 -0.56 6.33
N VAL A 86 5.41 -1.45 5.87
CA VAL A 86 4.00 -1.19 5.57
C VAL A 86 3.15 -2.11 6.43
N ARG A 87 2.14 -1.57 7.10
CA ARG A 87 1.12 -2.34 7.81
C ARG A 87 -0.13 -2.41 6.94
N VAL A 88 -0.58 -3.64 6.70
CA VAL A 88 -1.82 -3.94 5.99
C VAL A 88 -2.85 -4.39 7.02
N ARG A 89 -3.85 -3.57 7.32
CA ARG A 89 -4.90 -3.95 8.27
C ARG A 89 -5.73 -5.11 7.72
N LYS A 90 -5.89 -6.18 8.51
CA LYS A 90 -6.66 -7.36 8.10
C LYS A 90 -8.13 -7.06 7.83
N GLN A 91 -8.73 -6.15 8.61
CA GLN A 91 -10.16 -5.86 8.54
C GLN A 91 -10.62 -5.31 7.18
N ASP A 92 -9.84 -4.44 6.56
CA ASP A 92 -10.28 -3.66 5.39
C ASP A 92 -9.13 -3.28 4.42
N GLY A 93 -7.94 -3.86 4.61
CA GLY A 93 -6.79 -3.60 3.75
C GLY A 93 -6.16 -2.22 3.89
N ARG A 94 -6.55 -1.37 4.85
CA ARG A 94 -5.94 -0.03 4.98
C ARG A 94 -4.44 -0.14 5.24
N LEU A 95 -3.71 0.69 4.52
CA LEU A 95 -2.25 0.71 4.48
C LEU A 95 -1.70 1.89 5.29
N THR A 96 -0.74 1.62 6.16
CA THR A 96 0.09 2.66 6.79
C THR A 96 1.57 2.31 6.66
N SER A 97 2.45 3.29 6.61
CA SER A 97 3.90 3.09 6.48
C SER A 97 4.68 4.07 7.35
N ASP A 98 5.87 3.65 7.77
CA ASP A 98 6.86 4.48 8.47
C ASP A 98 7.99 4.97 7.54
N VAL A 99 7.74 5.02 6.23
CA VAL A 99 8.72 5.39 5.19
C VAL A 99 9.41 6.74 5.40
N TYR A 100 8.78 7.70 6.08
CA TYR A 100 9.30 9.06 6.19
C TYR A 100 10.30 9.26 7.33
N ASP A 101 10.04 8.69 8.51
CA ASP A 101 10.84 8.88 9.72
C ASP A 101 11.32 7.55 10.35
N GLY A 102 11.00 6.42 9.72
CA GLY A 102 11.34 5.08 10.17
C GLY A 102 10.64 4.61 11.45
N THR A 103 9.75 5.40 12.04
CA THR A 103 9.18 5.13 13.38
C THR A 103 7.67 5.36 13.47
N THR A 104 7.12 6.33 12.73
CA THR A 104 5.72 6.72 12.80
C THR A 104 4.94 6.21 11.59
N TYR A 105 3.91 5.41 11.85
CA TYR A 105 3.03 4.89 10.80
C TYR A 105 1.99 5.94 10.38
N LYS A 106 2.06 6.38 9.12
CA LYS A 106 1.09 7.27 8.47
C LYS A 106 0.37 6.55 7.32
N PRO A 107 -0.86 6.93 6.94
CA PRO A 107 -1.50 6.40 5.73
C PRO A 107 -0.59 6.56 4.50
N VAL A 108 -0.50 5.54 3.65
CA VAL A 108 0.40 5.57 2.47
C VAL A 108 -0.07 6.51 1.35
N ASP A 109 -1.34 6.87 1.36
CA ASP A 109 -1.98 7.81 0.43
C ASP A 109 -1.90 9.27 0.91
N HIS A 110 -1.28 9.50 2.06
CA HIS A 110 -0.96 10.83 2.54
C HIS A 110 0.13 11.44 1.65
N LYS A 111 -0.15 12.59 1.03
CA LYS A 111 0.90 13.43 0.46
C LYS A 111 1.74 14.00 1.61
N PRO A 112 3.08 13.92 1.55
CA PRO A 112 3.95 14.45 2.59
C PRO A 112 3.70 15.94 2.87
#